data_AF-A0A411PGY8-F1
#
_entry.id   AF-A0A411PGY8-F1
#
_cell.length_a   1.000
_cell.length_b   1.000
_cell.length_c   1.000
_cell.angle_alpha   90.00
_cell.angle_beta   90.00
_cell.angle_gamma   90.00
#
_symmetry.space_group_name_H-M   'P 1'
#
loop_
_entity.id
_entity.type
_entity.pdbx_description
1 polymer ?
#
loop_
_entity_poly.entity_id
_entity_poly.type
_entity_poly.pdbx_seq_one_letter_code
_entity_poly.pdbx_strand_id
1 'polypeptide(L)'
;MKLATSIKTGLLVALTSAMLVGCGGSSEEEQLTWINEWNHSFDVDMKMKMLNTCFKKAGVKGLMDQMSEKQNDIYNECQLDYMIELAEKDDVSLDRDLLAANILQM
;
A
#
# COMPACT_ATOMS: atom_id res chain seq x y z
N MET A 1 -27.37 34.62 -3.34
CA MET A 1 -25.94 34.95 -3.19
C MET A 1 -25.45 34.20 -1.96
N LYS A 2 -24.52 33.23 -2.15
CA LYS A 2 -23.60 32.58 -1.17
C LYS A 2 -24.23 31.83 0.02
N LEU A 3 -23.70 30.73 0.53
CA LEU A 3 -22.81 29.66 0.09
C LEU A 3 -23.01 28.56 1.16
N ALA A 4 -23.21 27.31 0.76
CA ALA A 4 -23.28 26.19 1.69
C ALA A 4 -21.90 25.94 2.32
N THR A 5 -21.83 25.62 3.61
CA THR A 5 -20.68 24.90 4.15
C THR A 5 -21.09 24.04 5.35
N SER A 6 -21.37 22.77 5.06
CA SER A 6 -21.44 21.71 6.05
C SER A 6 -20.02 21.32 6.45
N ILE A 7 -19.55 21.73 7.61
CA ILE A 7 -18.29 21.24 8.17
C ILE A 7 -18.60 19.95 8.93
N LYS A 8 -18.30 18.83 8.29
CA LYS A 8 -18.35 17.49 8.89
C LYS A 8 -17.32 17.40 10.01
N THR A 9 -17.82 16.95 11.15
CA THR A 9 -17.15 16.54 12.38
C THR A 9 -15.77 15.93 12.16
N GLY A 10 -14.73 16.62 12.62
CA GLY A 10 -13.38 16.06 12.77
C GLY A 10 -13.34 15.14 13.98
N LEU A 11 -13.22 13.84 13.72
CA LEU A 11 -12.99 12.83 14.74
C LEU A 11 -11.48 12.78 15.01
N LEU A 12 -11.03 13.44 16.08
CA LEU A 12 -9.69 13.26 16.64
C LEU A 12 -9.81 12.27 17.80
N VAL A 13 -9.53 10.99 17.54
CA VAL A 13 -9.30 10.01 18.59
C VAL A 13 -7.80 9.97 18.83
N ALA A 14 -7.39 10.52 19.97
CA ALA A 14 -6.04 10.37 20.50
C ALA A 14 -5.92 8.99 21.16
N LEU A 15 -5.18 8.07 20.55
CA LEU A 15 -4.78 6.80 21.16
C LEU A 15 -3.36 6.95 21.67
N THR A 16 -3.23 7.32 22.94
CA THR A 16 -2.00 7.11 23.70
C THR A 16 -1.99 5.69 24.22
N SER A 17 -1.33 4.79 23.51
CA SER A 17 -0.99 3.46 24.01
C SER A 17 0.53 3.36 24.10
N ALA A 18 1.01 3.32 25.34
CA ALA A 18 2.43 3.19 25.68
C ALA A 18 3.02 1.91 25.07
N MET A 19 4.05 2.08 24.25
CA MET A 19 4.79 1.02 23.58
C MET A 19 5.57 0.19 24.62
N LEU A 20 5.12 -1.04 24.85
CA LEU A 20 5.87 -2.10 25.53
C LEU A 20 5.72 -3.41 24.74
N VAL A 21 6.39 -3.50 23.59
CA VAL A 21 6.80 -4.74 22.90
C VAL A 21 8.11 -4.38 22.17
N GLY A 22 9.27 -4.93 22.48
CA GLY A 22 9.61 -6.35 22.33
C GLY A 22 10.00 -6.59 20.87
N CYS A 23 11.28 -6.88 20.57
CA CYS A 23 11.74 -7.27 19.22
C CYS A 23 10.77 -8.27 18.57
N GLY A 24 10.33 -8.15 17.32
CA GLY A 24 10.65 -7.21 16.25
C GLY A 24 9.71 -7.47 15.08
N GLY A 25 8.58 -6.77 15.07
CA GLY A 25 7.57 -6.79 14.01
C GLY A 25 6.49 -5.76 14.32
N SER A 26 5.96 -5.10 13.30
CA SER A 26 4.88 -4.12 13.46
C SER A 26 3.59 -4.82 13.86
N SER A 27 2.79 -4.17 14.71
CA SER A 27 1.47 -4.65 15.07
C SER A 27 0.54 -4.67 13.86
N GLU A 28 -0.51 -5.51 13.89
CA GLU A 28 -1.51 -5.57 12.82
C GLU A 28 -2.15 -4.20 12.55
N GLU A 29 -2.39 -3.40 13.59
CA GLU A 29 -2.93 -2.04 13.47
C GLU A 29 -1.97 -1.09 12.72
N GLU A 30 -0.67 -1.14 13.02
CA GLU A 30 0.35 -0.35 12.32
C GLU A 30 0.45 -0.76 10.84
N GLN A 31 0.42 -2.07 10.56
CA GLN A 31 0.44 -2.60 9.20
C GLN A 31 -0.80 -2.15 8.41
N LEU A 32 -2.00 -2.30 8.98
CA LEU A 32 -3.25 -1.86 8.35
C LEU A 32 -3.30 -0.34 8.14
N THR A 33 -2.74 0.43 9.08
CA THR A 33 -2.62 1.88 8.93
C THR A 33 -1.76 2.24 7.74
N TRP A 34 -0.57 1.65 7.62
CA TRP A 34 0.34 1.87 6.50
C TRP A 34 -0.29 1.44 5.16
N ILE A 35 -0.94 0.27 5.10
CA ILE A 35 -1.63 -0.22 3.89
C ILE A 35 -2.75 0.74 3.48
N ASN A 36 -3.53 1.23 4.46
CA ASN A 36 -4.60 2.17 4.21
C ASN A 36 -4.07 3.52 3.69
N GLU A 37 -2.98 4.02 4.26
CA GLU A 37 -2.29 5.23 3.77
C GLU A 37 -1.76 5.05 2.36
N TRP A 38 -1.14 3.90 2.06
CA TRP A 38 -0.72 3.58 0.70
C TRP A 38 -1.89 3.58 -0.29
N ASN A 39 -2.99 2.89 0.03
CA ASN A 39 -4.16 2.79 -0.83
C ASN A 39 -4.76 4.18 -1.13
N HIS A 40 -4.81 5.06 -0.12
CA HIS A 40 -5.35 6.41 -0.23
C HIS A 40 -4.33 7.48 -0.65
N SER A 41 -3.05 7.13 -0.78
CA SER A 41 -2.04 8.09 -1.21
C SER A 41 -2.32 8.56 -2.64
N PHE A 42 -2.23 9.86 -2.84
CA PHE A 42 -2.29 10.50 -4.17
C PHE A 42 -0.90 10.59 -4.82
N ASP A 43 0.07 9.80 -4.35
CA ASP A 43 1.40 9.74 -4.95
C ASP A 43 1.37 8.89 -6.23
N VAL A 44 0.87 9.53 -7.29
CA VAL A 44 0.73 8.96 -8.62
C VAL A 44 2.09 8.58 -9.19
N ASP A 45 3.14 9.36 -8.93
CA ASP A 45 4.48 9.12 -9.46
C ASP A 45 5.08 7.84 -8.87
N MET A 46 4.96 7.66 -7.56
CA MET A 46 5.40 6.44 -6.89
C MET A 46 4.61 5.21 -7.35
N LYS A 47 3.28 5.32 -7.46
CA LYS A 47 2.43 4.22 -7.95
C LYS A 47 2.77 3.87 -9.39
N MET A 48 2.91 4.85 -10.28
CA MET A 48 3.32 4.62 -11.67
C MET A 48 4.71 4.01 -11.78
N LYS A 49 5.65 4.40 -10.91
CA LYS A 49 6.99 3.79 -10.85
C LYS A 49 6.92 2.32 -10.45
N MET A 50 6.11 1.97 -9.45
CA MET A 50 5.85 0.58 -9.08
C MET A 50 5.27 -0.21 -10.26
N LEU A 51 4.20 0.30 -10.89
CA LEU A 51 3.55 -0.36 -12.05
C LEU A 51 4.57 -0.64 -13.15
N ASN A 52 5.32 0.38 -13.60
CA ASN A 52 6.30 0.24 -14.67
C ASN A 52 7.42 -0.75 -14.32
N THR A 53 7.87 -0.73 -13.06
CA THR A 53 8.89 -1.66 -12.56
C THR A 53 8.37 -3.09 -12.62
N CYS A 54 7.15 -3.33 -12.16
CA CYS A 54 6.55 -4.66 -12.11
C CYS A 54 6.14 -5.18 -13.49
N PHE A 55 5.65 -4.34 -14.39
CA PHE A 55 5.45 -4.72 -15.79
C PHE A 55 6.76 -5.16 -16.45
N LYS A 56 7.84 -4.41 -16.22
CA LYS A 56 9.17 -4.77 -16.74
C LYS A 56 9.67 -6.09 -16.16
N LYS A 57 9.49 -6.32 -14.85
CA LYS A 57 9.86 -7.59 -14.18
C LYS A 57 9.05 -8.78 -14.74
N ALA A 58 7.76 -8.56 -15.03
CA ALA A 58 6.88 -9.54 -15.67
C ALA A 58 7.11 -9.69 -17.19
N GLY A 59 8.03 -8.93 -17.79
CA GLY A 59 8.32 -9.00 -19.23
C GLY A 59 7.18 -8.50 -20.12
N VAL A 60 6.32 -7.62 -19.61
CA VAL A 60 5.20 -7.02 -20.32
C VAL A 60 5.68 -5.74 -21.03
N LYS A 61 5.32 -5.56 -22.30
CA LYS A 61 5.87 -4.48 -23.14
C LYS A 61 5.10 -3.17 -23.01
N GLY A 62 3.83 -3.21 -22.64
CA GLY A 62 3.02 -2.03 -22.38
C GLY A 62 1.90 -2.26 -21.38
N LEU A 63 1.46 -1.18 -20.72
CA LEU A 63 0.35 -1.15 -19.75
C LEU A 63 -0.97 -1.72 -20.29
N MET A 64 -1.16 -1.71 -21.62
CA MET A 64 -2.38 -2.17 -22.29
C MET A 64 -2.26 -3.61 -22.81
N ASP A 65 -1.11 -4.26 -22.66
CA ASP A 65 -0.93 -5.63 -23.12
C ASP A 65 -1.63 -6.59 -22.16
N GLN A 66 -2.35 -7.58 -22.71
CA GLN A 66 -2.86 -8.66 -21.90
C GLN A 66 -1.69 -9.47 -21.32
N MET A 67 -1.69 -9.59 -19.99
CA MET A 67 -0.76 -10.46 -19.27
C MET A 67 -1.26 -11.90 -19.30
N SER A 68 -0.35 -12.84 -19.55
CA SER A 68 -0.60 -14.25 -19.25
C SER A 68 -0.69 -14.48 -17.73
N GLU A 69 -1.26 -15.61 -17.30
CA GLU A 69 -1.33 -16.00 -15.88
C GLU A 69 0.03 -15.92 -15.19
N LYS A 70 1.07 -16.51 -15.81
CA LYS A 70 2.44 -16.44 -15.29
C LYS A 70 2.98 -15.01 -15.16
N GLN A 71 2.60 -14.11 -16.07
CA GLN A 71 3.03 -12.70 -15.99
C GLN A 71 2.27 -11.96 -14.91
N ASN A 72 0.98 -12.25 -14.71
CA ASN A 72 0.20 -11.73 -13.59
C ASN A 72 0.80 -12.17 -12.25
N ASP A 73 1.21 -13.43 -12.11
CA ASP A 73 1.83 -13.91 -10.86
C ASP A 73 3.12 -13.15 -10.54
N ILE A 74 4.02 -13.01 -11.52
CA ILE A 74 5.28 -12.25 -11.37
C ILE A 74 4.99 -10.78 -11.05
N TYR A 75 3.98 -10.20 -11.69
CA TYR A 75 3.58 -8.82 -11.48
C TYR A 75 3.03 -8.60 -10.07
N ASN A 76 2.11 -9.45 -9.61
CA ASN A 76 1.51 -9.38 -8.28
C ASN A 76 2.56 -9.57 -7.19
N GLU A 77 3.45 -10.56 -7.34
CA GLU A 77 4.57 -10.78 -6.43
C GLU A 77 5.46 -9.55 -6.35
N CYS A 78 5.78 -8.94 -7.51
CA CYS A 78 6.55 -7.71 -7.56
C CYS A 78 5.88 -6.54 -6.83
N GLN A 79 4.56 -6.38 -6.95
CA GLN A 79 3.85 -5.31 -6.25
C GLN A 79 3.95 -5.48 -4.73
N LEU A 80 3.72 -6.71 -4.25
CA LEU A 80 3.84 -7.03 -2.83
C LEU A 80 5.26 -6.77 -2.32
N ASP A 81 6.28 -7.25 -3.04
CA ASP A 81 7.69 -7.01 -2.70
C ASP A 81 7.99 -5.51 -2.60
N TYR A 82 7.56 -4.73 -3.60
CA TYR A 82 7.82 -3.30 -3.66
C TYR A 82 7.20 -2.54 -2.49
N MET A 83 5.97 -2.92 -2.11
CA MET A 83 5.29 -2.32 -0.97
C MET A 83 5.94 -2.70 0.36
N ILE A 84 6.35 -3.96 0.53
CA ILE A 84 7.10 -4.41 1.71
C ILE A 84 8.41 -3.63 1.83
N GLU A 85 9.19 -3.50 0.76
CA GLU A 85 10.45 -2.75 0.76
C GLU A 85 10.27 -1.23 1.05
N LEU A 86 9.10 -0.68 0.76
CA LEU A 86 8.79 0.71 1.11
C LEU A 86 8.40 0.82 2.58
N ALA A 87 7.52 -0.05 3.06
CA ALA A 87 7.14 -0.08 4.46
C ALA A 87 8.35 -0.30 5.38
N GLU A 88 9.28 -1.17 5.00
CA GLU A 88 10.53 -1.39 5.74
C GLU A 88 11.39 -0.13 5.85
N LYS A 89 11.36 0.76 4.84
CA LYS A 89 12.05 2.06 4.90
C LYS A 89 11.36 3.03 5.85
N ASP A 90 10.07 2.83 6.10
CA ASP A 90 9.25 3.56 7.06
C ASP A 90 9.25 2.88 8.45
N ASP A 91 10.11 1.87 8.67
CA ASP A 91 10.19 1.07 9.90
C ASP A 91 8.92 0.25 10.20
N VAL A 92 8.15 -0.07 9.15
CA VAL A 92 6.95 -0.91 9.20
C VAL A 92 7.22 -2.27 8.55
N SER A 93 7.12 -3.35 9.32
CA SER A 93 7.22 -4.72 8.81
C SER A 93 5.83 -5.24 8.46
N LEU A 94 5.58 -5.47 7.16
CA LEU A 94 4.30 -5.96 6.65
C LEU A 94 4.28 -7.49 6.52
N ASP A 95 3.21 -8.10 7.02
CA ASP A 95 2.85 -9.46 6.70
C ASP A 95 2.33 -9.54 5.25
N ARG A 96 2.91 -10.44 4.45
CA ARG A 96 2.59 -10.55 3.02
C ARG A 96 1.14 -10.97 2.79
N ASP A 97 0.59 -11.84 3.62
CA ASP A 97 -0.77 -12.35 3.45
C ASP A 97 -1.78 -11.27 3.84
N LEU A 98 -1.53 -10.54 4.92
CA LEU A 98 -2.32 -9.37 5.32
C LEU A 98 -2.28 -8.30 4.23
N LEU A 99 -1.11 -8.02 3.68
CA LEU A 99 -0.95 -7.09 2.58
C LEU A 99 -1.77 -7.53 1.36
N ALA A 100 -1.59 -8.76 0.89
CA ALA A 100 -2.30 -9.29 -0.28
C ALA A 100 -3.83 -9.26 -0.12
N ALA A 101 -4.34 -9.44 1.10
CA ALA A 101 -5.77 -9.37 1.41
C ALA A 101 -6.34 -7.94 1.44
N ASN A 102 -5.50 -6.92 1.60
CA ASN A 102 -5.94 -5.54 1.83
C ASN A 102 -5.50 -4.53 0.76
N ILE A 103 -4.67 -4.93 -0.21
CA ILE A 103 -4.46 -4.10 -1.40
C ILE A 103 -5.62 -4.25 -2.36
N LEU A 104 -6.08 -3.13 -2.91
CA LEU A 104 -6.94 -3.16 -4.08
C LEU A 104 -6.07 -3.62 -5.25
N GLN A 105 -6.33 -4.83 -5.76
CA GLN A 105 -5.78 -5.28 -7.04
C GLN A 105 -6.27 -4.29 -8.11
N MET A 106 -5.34 -3.50 -8.64
CA MET A 106 -5.60 -2.52 -9.71
C MET A 106 -5.79 -3.20 -11.06
#